data_AF-A0A379TAY0-F1
#
_entry.id   AF-A0A379TAY0-F1
#
_cell.length_a   1.000
_cell.length_b   1.000
_cell.length_c   1.000
_cell.angle_alpha   90.00
_cell.angle_beta   90.00
_cell.angle_gamma   90.00
#
_symmetry.space_group_name_H-M   'P 1'
#
loop_
_entity.id
_entity.type
_entity.pdbx_description
1 polymer ?
#
loop_
_entity_poly.entity_id
_entity_poly.type
_entity_poly.pdbx_seq_one_letter_code
_entity_poly.pdbx_strand_id
1 'polypeptide(L)'
;MILQQARLKLYYAGGTTGPQAENIVKLKTAGGVEGADPNVLPVSEETARLQVRNGRVVPEYTTDLSVADRFSREHYLIIVKVKAKYITRGSVSESGWVYAIYCTSGTCWHN
;
A
#
# COMPACT_ATOMS: atom_id res chain seq x y z
N MET A 1 -5.26 3.98 28.27
CA MET A 1 -4.24 3.52 27.30
C MET A 1 -4.94 3.01 26.05
N ILE A 2 -5.41 3.91 25.15
CA ILE A 2 -6.20 3.55 23.96
C ILE A 2 -5.52 4.15 22.72
N LEU A 3 -4.44 3.52 22.27
CA LEU A 3 -3.84 3.80 20.97
C LEU A 3 -3.32 2.48 20.40
N GLN A 4 -4.21 1.52 20.14
CA GLN A 4 -3.87 0.41 19.27
C GLN A 4 -4.97 0.22 18.24
N GLN A 5 -4.60 0.32 16.98
CA GLN A 5 -5.39 0.02 15.78
C GLN A 5 -6.15 1.19 15.14
N ALA A 6 -5.49 2.31 14.88
CA ALA A 6 -5.88 3.14 13.74
C ALA A 6 -5.71 2.29 12.46
N ARG A 7 -6.84 1.94 11.84
CA ARG A 7 -6.88 1.21 10.57
C ARG A 7 -7.14 2.21 9.45
N LEU A 8 -6.19 2.37 8.53
CA LEU A 8 -6.31 3.33 7.42
C LEU A 8 -6.85 2.64 6.16
N LYS A 9 -7.73 3.33 5.44
CA LYS A 9 -8.12 2.95 4.07
C LYS A 9 -7.16 3.64 3.10
N LEU A 10 -6.49 2.87 2.26
CA LEU A 10 -5.46 3.37 1.35
C LEU A 10 -5.65 2.77 -0.05
N TYR A 11 -5.30 3.55 -1.07
CA TYR A 11 -5.51 3.23 -2.49
C TYR A 11 -4.16 3.08 -3.20
N TYR A 12 -3.95 2.05 -4.00
CA TYR A 12 -2.64 1.86 -4.64
C TYR A 12 -2.32 2.98 -5.65
N ALA A 13 -1.12 3.57 -5.56
CA ALA A 13 -0.73 4.78 -6.28
C ALA A 13 0.48 4.54 -7.23
N GLY A 14 0.57 3.37 -7.86
CA GLY A 14 1.67 3.02 -8.76
C GLY A 14 1.27 2.31 -10.05
N GLY A 15 -0.04 2.25 -10.35
CA GLY A 15 -0.60 1.42 -11.42
C GLY A 15 -0.44 -0.07 -11.12
N THR A 16 -1.52 -0.76 -10.73
CA THR A 16 -1.46 -2.21 -10.47
C THR A 16 -1.74 -2.96 -11.76
N THR A 17 -0.85 -3.86 -12.18
CA THR A 17 -1.13 -4.80 -13.28
C THR A 17 -2.13 -5.86 -12.82
N GLY A 18 -2.85 -6.50 -13.75
CA GLY A 18 -3.80 -7.58 -13.43
C GLY A 18 -3.21 -8.67 -12.52
N PRO A 19 -2.06 -9.28 -12.87
CA PRO A 19 -1.42 -10.29 -12.02
C PRO A 19 -1.04 -9.77 -10.62
N GLN A 20 -0.58 -8.52 -10.51
CA GLN A 20 -0.23 -7.92 -9.23
C GLN A 20 -1.48 -7.70 -8.36
N ALA A 21 -2.58 -7.25 -8.96
CA ALA A 21 -3.86 -7.06 -8.28
C ALA A 21 -4.40 -8.40 -7.76
N GLU A 22 -4.41 -9.43 -8.60
CA GLU A 22 -4.80 -10.78 -8.23
C GLU A 22 -3.96 -11.33 -7.07
N ASN A 23 -2.63 -11.12 -7.12
CA ASN A 23 -1.75 -11.58 -6.06
C ASN A 23 -1.98 -10.83 -4.75
N ILE A 24 -2.21 -9.51 -4.77
CA ILE A 24 -2.55 -8.74 -3.56
C ILE A 24 -3.84 -9.28 -2.93
N VAL A 25 -4.86 -9.57 -3.74
CA VAL A 25 -6.13 -10.13 -3.26
C VAL A 25 -5.97 -11.55 -2.72
N LYS A 26 -5.28 -12.42 -3.47
CA LYS A 26 -5.09 -13.85 -3.14
C LYS A 26 -4.21 -14.04 -1.90
N LEU A 27 -3.09 -13.34 -1.85
CA LEU A 27 -2.06 -13.52 -0.81
C LEU A 27 -2.28 -12.61 0.39
N LYS A 28 -3.16 -11.60 0.27
CA LYS A 28 -3.50 -10.64 1.33
C LYS A 28 -2.27 -9.93 1.90
N THR A 29 -1.28 -9.70 1.04
CA THR A 29 -0.08 -8.92 1.34
C THR A 29 -0.05 -7.67 0.47
N ALA A 30 0.49 -6.59 1.01
CA ALA A 30 0.49 -5.29 0.34
C ALA A 30 1.26 -5.28 -1.00
N GLY A 31 2.27 -6.15 -1.13
CA GLY A 31 3.04 -6.33 -2.35
C GLY A 31 2.66 -7.56 -3.17
N GLY A 32 1.58 -8.28 -2.83
CA GLY A 32 1.16 -9.47 -3.58
C GLY A 32 2.23 -10.57 -3.63
N VAL A 33 2.91 -10.81 -2.51
CA VAL A 33 3.91 -11.87 -2.34
C VAL A 33 3.51 -12.84 -1.25
N GLU A 34 4.04 -14.07 -1.31
CA GLU A 34 3.86 -15.07 -0.26
C GLU A 34 4.66 -14.70 1.01
N GLY A 35 4.34 -15.36 2.13
CA GLY A 35 5.06 -15.15 3.39
C GLY A 35 4.61 -13.90 4.15
N ALA A 36 3.29 -13.72 4.31
CA ALA A 36 2.76 -12.63 5.12
C ALA A 36 3.32 -12.67 6.54
N ASP A 37 3.92 -11.56 6.99
CA ASP A 37 4.53 -11.45 8.32
C ASP A 37 3.77 -10.41 9.16
N PRO A 38 3.07 -10.82 10.24
CA PRO A 38 2.37 -9.90 11.13
C PRO A 38 3.29 -9.00 11.97
N ASN A 39 4.58 -9.35 12.05
CA ASN A 39 5.61 -8.65 12.80
C ASN A 39 6.56 -7.85 11.93
N VAL A 40 6.32 -7.81 10.61
CA VAL A 40 7.13 -6.99 9.69
C VAL A 40 7.15 -5.54 10.16
N LEU A 41 8.36 -4.99 10.18
CA LEU A 41 8.59 -3.59 10.48
C LEU A 41 8.16 -2.71 9.30
N PRO A 42 7.78 -1.44 9.54
CA PRO A 42 7.58 -0.50 8.45
C PRO A 42 8.90 -0.30 7.70
N VAL A 43 8.82 0.09 6.43
CA VAL A 43 10.03 0.38 5.64
C VAL A 43 10.80 1.56 6.26
N SER A 44 12.13 1.60 6.09
CA SER A 44 12.90 2.75 6.56
C SER A 44 12.50 4.02 5.80
N GLU A 45 12.74 5.19 6.41
CA GLU A 45 12.53 6.47 5.72
C GLU A 45 13.41 6.60 4.47
N GLU A 46 14.59 5.98 4.46
CA GLU A 46 15.47 5.94 3.30
C GLU A 46 14.82 5.17 2.15
N THR A 47 14.28 3.98 2.41
CA THR A 47 13.54 3.20 1.41
C THR A 47 12.29 3.95 0.94
N ALA A 48 11.57 4.62 1.83
CA ALA A 48 10.43 5.45 1.46
C ALA A 48 10.84 6.61 0.53
N ARG A 49 11.94 7.30 0.82
CA ARG A 49 12.51 8.34 -0.07
C ARG A 49 12.91 7.78 -1.44
N LEU A 50 13.51 6.58 -1.48
CA LEU A 50 13.85 5.91 -2.74
C LEU A 50 12.61 5.56 -3.56
N GLN A 51 11.55 5.07 -2.92
CA GLN A 51 10.27 4.80 -3.56
C GLN A 51 9.67 6.06 -4.17
N VAL A 52 9.61 7.17 -3.42
CA VAL A 52 9.09 8.45 -3.93
C VAL A 52 9.92 8.96 -5.11
N ARG A 53 11.25 8.77 -5.09
CA ARG A 53 12.14 9.28 -6.13
C ARG A 53 12.10 8.44 -7.42
N ASN A 54 12.07 7.12 -7.28
CA ASN A 54 12.31 6.21 -8.40
C ASN A 54 11.04 5.45 -8.83
N GLY A 55 10.04 5.34 -7.95
CA GLY A 55 8.94 4.40 -8.07
C GLY A 55 9.39 2.94 -8.01
N ARG A 56 8.43 2.02 -7.92
CA ARG A 56 8.62 0.55 -8.06
C ARG A 56 9.69 -0.09 -7.15
N VAL A 57 10.08 0.57 -6.06
CA VAL A 57 10.96 0.00 -5.02
C VAL A 57 10.14 -0.83 -4.04
N VAL A 58 9.03 -0.27 -3.58
CA VAL A 58 8.08 -0.87 -2.64
C VAL A 58 6.67 -0.34 -2.95
N PRO A 59 5.60 -1.04 -2.54
CA PRO A 59 4.24 -0.55 -2.74
C PRO A 59 4.01 0.80 -2.08
N GLU A 60 3.45 1.74 -2.83
CA GLU A 60 2.99 3.02 -2.30
C GLU A 60 1.50 3.18 -2.55
N TYR A 61 0.79 3.64 -1.52
CA TYR A 61 -0.64 3.88 -1.53
C TYR A 61 -0.93 5.33 -1.14
N THR A 62 -2.07 5.86 -1.56
CA THR A 62 -2.54 7.21 -1.25
C THR A 62 -3.81 7.18 -0.39
N THR A 63 -4.06 8.26 0.35
CA THR A 63 -5.39 8.58 0.93
C THR A 63 -6.24 9.47 0.02
N ASP A 64 -5.67 10.00 -1.06
CA ASP A 64 -6.32 10.94 -1.97
C ASP A 64 -7.02 10.20 -3.12
N LEU A 65 -8.33 10.35 -3.21
CA LEU A 65 -9.15 9.71 -4.24
C LEU A 65 -8.82 10.20 -5.66
N SER A 66 -8.43 11.46 -5.83
CA SER A 66 -8.08 12.01 -7.15
C SER A 66 -6.76 11.44 -7.66
N VAL A 67 -5.80 11.20 -6.75
CA VAL A 67 -4.56 10.49 -7.05
C VAL A 67 -4.88 9.03 -7.39
N ALA A 68 -5.71 8.36 -6.57
CA ALA A 68 -6.13 6.99 -6.81
C ALA A 68 -6.80 6.81 -8.18
N ASP A 69 -7.73 7.68 -8.56
CA ASP A 69 -8.38 7.68 -9.88
C ASP A 69 -7.36 7.80 -11.02
N ARG A 70 -6.43 8.77 -10.92
CA ARG A 70 -5.40 8.98 -11.93
C ARG A 70 -4.50 7.77 -12.14
N PHE A 71 -4.08 7.10 -11.05
CA PHE A 71 -3.17 5.94 -11.13
C PHE A 71 -3.88 4.63 -11.48
N SER A 72 -5.20 4.54 -11.28
CA SER A 72 -5.99 3.35 -11.61
C SER A 72 -6.67 3.42 -12.98
N ARG A 73 -6.70 4.59 -13.64
CA ARG A 73 -7.22 4.71 -14.99
C ARG A 73 -6.47 3.77 -15.94
N GLU A 74 -7.22 2.93 -16.67
CA GLU A 74 -6.69 1.85 -17.53
C GLU A 74 -5.89 0.74 -16.81
N HIS A 75 -5.96 0.73 -15.46
CA HIS A 75 -5.33 -0.23 -14.57
C HIS A 75 -6.34 -0.72 -13.53
N TYR A 76 -5.86 -1.32 -12.45
CA TYR A 76 -6.70 -1.78 -11.33
C TYR A 76 -6.62 -0.81 -10.15
N LEU A 77 -7.77 -0.50 -9.57
CA LEU A 77 -7.86 0.19 -8.29
C LEU A 77 -7.86 -0.85 -7.16
N ILE A 78 -6.83 -0.81 -6.31
CA ILE A 78 -6.77 -1.63 -5.10
C ILE A 78 -6.98 -0.75 -3.88
N ILE A 79 -7.97 -1.11 -3.06
CA ILE A 79 -8.26 -0.48 -1.77
C ILE A 79 -7.88 -1.46 -0.68
N VAL A 80 -7.05 -1.05 0.27
CA VAL A 80 -6.64 -1.89 1.41
C VAL A 80 -6.97 -1.24 2.74
N LYS A 81 -7.14 -2.07 3.76
CA LYS A 81 -7.16 -1.66 5.16
C LYS A 81 -5.87 -2.10 5.84
N VAL A 82 -5.10 -1.16 6.38
CA VAL A 82 -3.81 -1.46 7.02
C VAL A 82 -3.75 -0.95 8.46
N LYS A 83 -2.89 -1.57 9.28
CA LYS A 83 -2.48 -1.01 10.57
C LYS A 83 -1.38 0.03 10.36
N ALA A 84 -1.45 1.17 11.06
CA ALA A 84 -0.45 2.23 10.97
C ALA A 84 1.01 1.77 11.23
N LYS A 85 1.22 0.67 11.98
CA LYS A 85 2.56 0.13 12.26
C LYS A 85 3.31 -0.43 11.04
N TYR A 86 2.64 -0.62 9.89
CA TYR A 86 3.26 -1.20 8.69
C TYR A 86 3.63 -0.17 7.62
N ILE A 87 3.34 1.12 7.86
CA ILE A 87 3.49 2.16 6.85
C ILE A 87 4.47 3.25 7.28
N THR A 88 5.15 3.79 6.29
CA THR A 88 6.03 4.95 6.40
C THR A 88 5.50 6.05 5.50
N ARG A 89 5.67 7.32 5.89
CA ARG A 89 5.20 8.43 5.06
C ARG A 89 5.92 8.40 3.71
N GLY A 90 5.15 8.50 2.63
CA GLY A 90 5.64 8.55 1.26
C GLY A 90 5.52 9.96 0.68
N SER A 91 5.11 10.03 -0.58
CA SER A 91 4.95 11.25 -1.37
C SER A 91 4.04 12.26 -0.65
N VAL A 92 4.57 13.43 -0.30
CA VAL A 92 3.79 14.48 0.37
C VAL A 92 2.73 15.05 -0.57
N SER A 93 3.09 15.29 -1.83
CA SER A 93 2.21 15.85 -2.86
C SER A 93 1.09 14.91 -3.27
N GLU A 94 1.28 13.59 -3.13
CA GLU A 94 0.28 12.59 -3.53
C GLU A 94 -0.38 11.93 -2.32
N SER A 95 -0.22 12.50 -1.11
CA SER A 95 -0.72 11.92 0.13
C SER A 95 -0.32 10.45 0.35
N GLY A 96 0.91 10.12 -0.04
CA GLY A 96 1.48 8.79 -0.12
C GLY A 96 1.86 8.18 1.22
N TRP A 97 1.77 6.85 1.25
CA TRP A 97 2.11 5.95 2.34
C TRP A 97 2.76 4.71 1.75
N VAL A 98 4.01 4.46 2.13
CA VAL A 98 4.79 3.33 1.65
C VAL A 98 4.62 2.15 2.59
N TYR A 99 4.42 0.96 2.01
CA TYR A 99 4.15 -0.27 2.75
C TYR A 99 5.34 -1.21 2.76
N ALA A 100 5.47 -1.96 3.85
CA ALA A 100 6.27 -3.18 3.85
C ALA A 100 5.59 -4.25 2.97
N ILE A 101 6.35 -4.81 2.04
CA ILE A 101 5.87 -5.78 1.02
C ILE A 101 5.10 -6.96 1.64
N TYR A 102 5.65 -7.54 2.71
CA TYR A 102 5.12 -8.73 3.39
C TYR A 102 4.01 -8.43 4.41
N CYS A 103 3.62 -7.17 4.60
CA CYS A 103 2.63 -6.85 5.62
C CYS A 103 1.23 -7.31 5.19
N THR A 104 0.44 -7.74 6.19
CA THR A 104 -0.93 -8.15 5.96
C THR A 104 -1.82 -6.96 5.60
N SER A 105 -2.41 -6.98 4.41
CA SER A 105 -3.44 -6.04 3.99
C SER A 105 -4.81 -6.64 4.27
N GLY A 106 -5.59 -5.99 5.14
CA GLY A 106 -6.96 -6.37 5.45
C GLY A 106 -7.94 -5.91 4.37
N THR A 107 -8.68 -6.88 3.82
CA THR A 107 -9.88 -6.83 2.96
C THR A 107 -10.02 -5.68 1.96
N CYS A 108 -9.76 -6.03 0.69
CA CYS A 108 -10.17 -5.28 -0.49
C CYS A 108 -11.68 -5.36 -0.68
N TRP A 109 -12.35 -4.21 -0.84
CA TRP A 109 -13.73 -4.15 -1.32
C TRP A 109 -13.69 -4.31 -2.84
N HIS A 110 -14.44 -5.28 -3.37
CA HIS A 110 -14.78 -5.35 -4.79
C HIS A 110 -16.00 -4.44 -5.02
N ASN A 111 -16.00 -3.68 -6.11
CA ASN A 111 -17.27 -3.25 -6.73
C ASN A 111 -17.91 -4.46 -7.40
#